data_AF-X1KXJ9-F1
#
_entry.id   AF-X1KXJ9-F1
#
_cell.length_a   1.000
_cell.length_b   1.000
_cell.length_c   1.000
_cell.angle_alpha   90.00
_cell.angle_beta   90.00
_cell.angle_gamma   90.00
#
_symmetry.space_group_name_H-M   'P 1'
#
loop_
_entity.id
_entity.type
_entity.pdbx_description
1 polymer ?
#
loop_
_entity_poly.entity_id
_entity_poly.type
_entity_poly.pdbx_seq_one_letter_code
_entity_poly.pdbx_strand_id
1 'polypeptide(L)'
;MPSQSVIVSDYEPFENKFGAVRLKPVRSHFGLLPLLSDVPMIKDLYVKWSTFDEIMPVRCTYRVHDEEGKSHTVQELSIHKTIKRGNDVYIAAIKKKLSPFLNQKPKIFFDSDWGVKRTNALHVVLEYDSTSYSMGEAWACVGSDFNRWIMNITKHFGKPSHLRAWHGHDSGFPHIDVI
;
A
#
# COMPACT_ATOMS: atom_id res chain seq x y z
N MET A 1 31.86 -5.35 17.60
CA MET A 1 30.94 -5.80 18.68
C MET A 1 29.67 -6.29 18.01
N PRO A 2 29.29 -7.57 18.12
CA PRO A 2 28.00 -8.04 17.60
C PRO A 2 26.87 -7.41 18.42
N SER A 3 25.91 -6.76 17.76
CA SER A 3 24.76 -6.15 18.41
C SER A 3 23.93 -7.26 19.06
N GLN A 4 23.85 -7.27 20.38
CA GLN A 4 22.85 -8.07 21.08
C GLN A 4 21.47 -7.57 20.63
N SER A 5 20.71 -8.44 19.97
CA SER A 5 19.29 -8.23 19.74
C SER A 5 18.63 -8.17 21.12
N VAL A 6 18.22 -6.98 21.55
CA VAL A 6 17.36 -6.81 22.71
C VAL A 6 16.05 -7.51 22.36
N ILE A 7 15.83 -8.70 22.90
CA ILE A 7 14.52 -9.35 22.86
C ILE A 7 13.65 -8.52 23.79
N VAL A 8 12.89 -7.58 23.24
CA VAL A 8 11.90 -6.83 24.00
C VAL A 8 10.73 -7.79 24.27
N SER A 9 10.79 -8.45 25.42
CA SER A 9 9.97 -9.63 25.72
C SER A 9 8.58 -9.31 26.28
N ASP A 10 8.28 -8.04 26.57
CA ASP A 10 6.99 -7.66 27.13
C ASP A 10 6.13 -6.87 26.13
N TYR A 11 5.21 -7.60 25.51
CA TYR A 11 4.24 -7.04 24.57
C TYR A 11 2.85 -6.84 25.22
N GLU A 12 2.66 -7.25 26.48
CA GLU A 12 1.37 -7.15 27.17
C GLU A 12 0.77 -5.75 27.13
N PRO A 13 1.54 -4.64 27.27
CA PRO A 13 0.99 -3.29 27.21
C PRO A 13 0.30 -2.95 25.89
N PHE A 14 0.63 -3.69 24.82
CA PHE A 14 0.16 -3.43 23.46
C PHE A 14 -0.90 -4.43 23.00
N GLU A 15 -1.07 -5.54 23.72
CA GLU A 15 -1.97 -6.62 23.35
C GLU A 15 -3.35 -6.43 23.98
N ASN A 16 -4.39 -6.93 23.32
CA ASN A 16 -5.70 -7.09 23.94
C ASN A 16 -5.79 -8.45 24.67
N LYS A 17 -6.95 -8.73 25.27
CA LYS A 17 -7.23 -10.02 25.94
C LYS A 17 -7.07 -11.29 25.08
N PHE A 18 -6.87 -11.15 23.78
CA PHE A 18 -6.67 -12.25 22.84
C PHE A 18 -5.22 -12.32 22.32
N GLY A 19 -4.28 -11.57 22.92
CA GLY A 19 -2.88 -11.49 22.46
C GLY A 19 -2.70 -10.67 21.17
N ALA A 20 -3.73 -9.96 20.71
CA ALA A 20 -3.66 -9.17 19.48
C ALA A 20 -3.09 -7.79 19.79
N VAL A 21 -1.93 -7.47 19.21
CA VAL A 21 -1.34 -6.13 19.28
C VAL A 21 -2.33 -5.09 18.73
N ARG A 22 -2.45 -3.94 19.39
CA ARG A 22 -3.35 -2.84 19.00
C ARG A 22 -2.57 -1.57 18.70
N LEU A 23 -2.85 -0.97 17.54
CA LEU A 23 -2.16 0.22 17.06
C LEU A 23 -2.32 1.44 17.98
N LYS A 24 -3.45 1.55 18.69
CA LYS A 24 -3.70 2.69 19.60
C LYS A 24 -2.69 2.71 20.76
N PRO A 25 -2.54 1.64 21.57
CA PRO A 25 -1.47 1.54 22.57
C PRO A 25 -0.07 1.82 22.02
N VAL A 26 0.27 1.22 20.87
CA VAL A 26 1.59 1.42 20.23
C VAL A 26 1.82 2.90 19.91
N ARG A 27 0.86 3.57 19.26
CA ARG A 27 0.94 5.01 18.95
C ARG A 27 0.99 5.89 20.20
N SER A 28 0.24 5.52 21.24
CA SER A 28 0.27 6.26 22.52
C SER A 28 1.62 6.15 23.22
N HIS A 29 2.31 5.02 23.06
CA HIS A 29 3.62 4.80 23.68
C HIS A 29 4.77 5.50 22.93
N PHE A 30 4.84 5.35 21.61
CA PHE A 30 5.95 5.89 20.80
C PHE A 30 5.70 7.30 20.23
N GLY A 31 4.45 7.77 20.26
CA GLY A 31 4.08 9.06 19.66
C GLY A 31 4.14 9.07 18.13
N LEU A 32 4.22 10.28 17.55
CA LEU A 32 4.29 10.49 16.09
C LEU A 32 5.71 10.44 15.53
N LEU A 33 6.73 10.67 16.37
CA LEU A 33 8.14 10.74 16.00
C LEU A 33 8.94 9.80 16.92
N PRO A 34 8.97 8.50 16.61
CA PRO A 34 9.73 7.53 17.40
C PRO A 34 11.23 7.78 17.30
N LEU A 35 11.97 7.43 18.36
CA LEU A 35 13.43 7.46 18.34
C LEU A 35 13.97 6.30 17.50
N LEU A 36 15.19 6.43 16.99
CA LEU A 36 15.89 5.33 16.29
C LEU A 36 16.01 4.06 17.15
N SER A 37 16.11 4.22 18.47
CA SER A 37 16.12 3.12 19.45
C SER A 37 14.81 2.32 19.49
N ASP A 38 13.69 2.93 19.10
CA ASP A 38 12.36 2.33 19.18
C ASP A 38 12.05 1.44 17.97
N VAL A 39 12.77 1.66 16.87
CA VAL A 39 12.54 1.01 15.58
C VAL A 39 12.53 -0.53 15.68
N PRO A 40 13.45 -1.21 16.40
CA PRO A 40 13.41 -2.67 16.54
C PRO A 40 12.11 -3.16 17.18
N MET A 41 11.66 -2.53 18.27
CA MET A 41 10.44 -2.92 18.97
C MET A 41 9.18 -2.63 18.14
N ILE A 42 9.13 -1.48 17.47
CA ILE A 42 8.03 -1.13 16.56
C ILE A 42 7.93 -2.13 15.41
N LYS A 43 9.06 -2.58 14.87
CA LYS A 43 9.11 -3.61 13.82
C LYS A 43 8.54 -4.94 14.32
N ASP A 44 8.92 -5.39 15.51
CA ASP A 44 8.40 -6.64 16.08
C ASP A 44 6.90 -6.56 16.37
N LEU A 45 6.44 -5.45 16.95
CA LEU A 45 5.02 -5.16 17.17
C LEU A 45 4.24 -5.13 15.85
N TYR A 46 4.81 -4.56 14.79
CA TYR A 46 4.21 -4.54 13.46
C TYR A 46 4.09 -5.95 12.88
N VAL A 47 5.14 -6.77 12.96
CA VAL A 47 5.11 -8.16 12.48
C VAL A 47 4.00 -8.91 13.21
N LYS A 48 3.99 -8.90 14.55
CA LYS A 48 2.93 -9.52 15.37
C LYS A 48 1.53 -9.02 14.98
N TRP A 49 1.34 -7.71 14.87
CA TRP A 49 0.06 -7.13 14.49
C TRP A 49 -0.39 -7.57 13.09
N SER A 50 0.52 -7.59 12.12
CA SER A 50 0.23 -7.94 10.73
C SER A 50 -0.05 -9.43 10.54
N THR A 51 0.60 -10.31 11.32
CA THR A 51 0.45 -11.77 11.25
C THR A 51 -0.69 -12.30 12.11
N PHE A 52 -1.23 -11.51 13.05
CA PHE A 52 -2.38 -11.93 13.84
C PHE A 52 -3.63 -12.06 12.95
N ASP A 53 -4.32 -13.19 13.00
CA ASP A 53 -5.51 -13.42 12.19
C ASP A 53 -6.74 -12.76 12.83
N GLU A 54 -7.09 -11.58 12.34
CA GLU A 54 -8.38 -10.99 12.66
C GLU A 54 -9.45 -11.64 11.80
N ILE A 55 -10.52 -12.09 12.45
CA ILE A 55 -11.65 -12.74 11.79
C ILE A 55 -12.88 -11.84 11.84
N MET A 56 -13.64 -11.86 10.76
CA MET A 56 -14.95 -11.23 10.63
C MET A 56 -16.00 -12.33 10.43
N PRO A 57 -16.76 -12.68 11.49
CA PRO A 57 -17.90 -13.54 11.34
C PRO A 57 -19.05 -12.77 10.66
N VAL A 58 -19.62 -13.36 9.61
CA VAL A 58 -20.75 -12.85 8.86
C VAL A 58 -21.88 -13.87 8.96
N ARG A 59 -23.04 -13.42 9.45
CA ARG A 59 -24.26 -14.23 9.41
C ARG A 59 -24.91 -14.06 8.04
N CYS A 60 -24.94 -15.13 7.27
CA CYS A 60 -25.59 -15.18 5.97
C CYS A 60 -27.00 -15.75 6.12
N THR A 61 -27.98 -15.10 5.52
CA THR A 61 -29.38 -15.54 5.53
C THR A 61 -29.81 -15.75 4.10
N TYR A 62 -30.16 -16.99 3.76
CA TYR A 62 -30.58 -17.39 2.42
C TYR A 62 -32.07 -17.71 2.40
N ARG A 63 -32.75 -17.34 1.32
CA ARG A 63 -34.06 -17.90 1.00
C ARG A 63 -33.84 -19.08 0.07
N VAL A 64 -34.31 -20.24 0.50
CA VAL A 64 -34.18 -21.50 -0.24
C VAL A 64 -35.59 -21.99 -0.55
N HIS A 65 -35.78 -22.53 -1.75
CA HIS A 65 -37.02 -23.17 -2.17
C HIS A 65 -36.78 -24.68 -2.17
N ASP A 66 -37.71 -25.44 -1.59
CA ASP A 66 -37.70 -26.90 -1.72
C ASP A 66 -38.19 -27.35 -3.11
N GLU A 67 -38.13 -28.65 -3.36
CA GLU A 67 -38.60 -29.27 -4.62
C GLU A 67 -40.10 -29.03 -4.88
N GLU A 68 -40.86 -28.69 -3.83
CA GLU A 68 -42.29 -28.36 -3.86
C GLU A 68 -42.55 -26.85 -4.04
N GLY A 69 -41.49 -26.04 -4.15
CA GLY A 69 -41.54 -24.58 -4.38
C GLY A 69 -41.78 -23.73 -3.12
N LYS A 70 -41.89 -24.35 -1.94
CA LYS A 70 -42.09 -23.65 -0.67
C LYS A 70 -40.78 -23.03 -0.19
N SER A 71 -40.84 -21.72 0.10
CA SER A 71 -39.69 -20.97 0.57
C SER A 71 -39.47 -21.16 2.06
N HIS A 72 -38.25 -21.47 2.47
CA HIS A 72 -37.79 -21.42 3.84
C HIS A 72 -36.50 -20.59 3.93
N THR A 73 -36.16 -20.17 5.16
CA THR A 73 -34.96 -19.37 5.41
C THR A 73 -33.91 -20.23 6.08
N VAL A 74 -32.70 -20.24 5.51
CA VAL A 74 -31.53 -20.90 6.08
C VAL A 74 -30.57 -19.84 6.57
N GLN A 75 -30.01 -20.03 7.77
CA GLN A 75 -28.97 -19.16 8.32
C GLN A 75 -27.66 -19.94 8.42
N GLU A 76 -26.58 -19.33 7.95
CA GLU A 76 -25.24 -19.88 8.05
C GLU A 76 -24.29 -18.85 8.63
N LEU A 77 -23.30 -19.33 9.38
CA LEU A 77 -22.21 -18.49 9.86
C LEU A 77 -20.99 -18.68 8.95
N SER A 78 -20.58 -17.62 8.27
CA SER A 78 -19.35 -17.60 7.49
C SER A 78 -18.27 -16.83 8.25
N ILE A 79 -17.07 -17.40 8.36
CA ILE A 79 -15.94 -16.77 9.08
C ILE A 79 -14.86 -16.45 8.05
N HIS A 80 -14.51 -15.17 7.95
CA HIS A 80 -13.51 -14.70 7.00
C HIS A 80 -12.33 -14.05 7.72
N LYS A 81 -11.12 -14.23 7.20
CA LYS A 81 -9.96 -13.46 7.63
C LYS A 81 -10.06 -12.02 7.10
N THR A 82 -9.98 -11.05 8.00
CA THR A 82 -10.05 -9.62 7.69
C THR A 82 -8.79 -9.15 6.98
N ILE A 83 -8.94 -8.20 6.06
CA ILE A 83 -7.80 -7.57 5.39
C ILE A 83 -7.11 -6.55 6.32
N LYS A 84 -5.81 -6.73 6.56
CA LYS A 84 -4.97 -5.81 7.34
C LYS A 84 -3.72 -5.46 6.56
N ARG A 85 -3.25 -4.21 6.65
CA ARG A 85 -2.05 -3.79 5.93
C ARG A 85 -0.86 -4.69 6.26
N GLY A 86 -0.34 -5.38 5.25
CA GLY A 86 0.81 -6.28 5.38
C GLY A 86 0.47 -7.74 5.69
N ASN A 87 -0.79 -8.08 5.98
CA ASN A 87 -1.18 -9.49 6.11
C ASN A 87 -1.26 -10.19 4.74
N ASP A 88 -1.24 -11.51 4.74
CA ASP A 88 -1.35 -12.37 3.56
C ASP A 88 -2.53 -12.02 2.64
N VAL A 89 -3.73 -11.79 3.18
CA VAL A 89 -4.93 -11.42 2.42
C VAL A 89 -4.74 -10.08 1.73
N TYR A 90 -4.15 -9.09 2.42
CA TYR A 90 -3.81 -7.79 1.85
C TYR A 90 -2.76 -7.93 0.74
N ILE A 91 -1.69 -8.67 0.98
CA ILE A 91 -0.63 -8.89 -0.02
C ILE A 91 -1.19 -9.59 -1.25
N ALA A 92 -2.07 -10.59 -1.07
CA ALA A 92 -2.76 -11.26 -2.17
C ALA A 92 -3.64 -10.29 -2.96
N ALA A 93 -4.41 -9.44 -2.28
CA ALA A 93 -5.24 -8.42 -2.92
C ALA A 93 -4.40 -7.40 -3.72
N ILE A 94 -3.29 -6.93 -3.16
CA ILE A 94 -2.35 -6.03 -3.84
C ILE A 94 -1.70 -6.72 -5.03
N LYS A 95 -1.19 -7.94 -4.88
CA LYS A 95 -0.60 -8.72 -5.99
C LYS A 95 -1.61 -8.94 -7.12
N LYS A 96 -2.86 -9.27 -6.80
CA LYS A 96 -3.94 -9.40 -7.78
C LYS A 96 -4.18 -8.09 -8.51
N LYS A 97 -4.24 -6.96 -7.79
CA LYS A 97 -4.43 -5.62 -8.38
C LYS A 97 -3.25 -5.21 -9.26
N LEU A 98 -2.03 -5.59 -8.88
CA LEU A 98 -0.80 -5.31 -9.63
C LEU A 98 -0.48 -6.37 -10.69
N SER A 99 -1.25 -7.45 -10.78
CA SER A 99 -1.02 -8.52 -11.75
C SER A 99 -0.93 -8.05 -13.20
N PRO A 100 -1.65 -7.00 -13.66
CA PRO A 100 -1.45 -6.47 -15.01
C PRO A 100 -0.03 -5.93 -15.24
N PHE A 101 0.66 -5.45 -14.21
CA PHE A 101 2.06 -5.01 -14.29
C PHE A 101 3.01 -6.18 -14.12
N LEU A 102 2.77 -7.03 -13.12
CA LEU A 102 3.65 -8.14 -12.77
C LEU A 102 3.72 -9.22 -13.86
N ASN A 103 2.63 -9.41 -14.63
CA ASN A 103 2.52 -10.47 -15.63
C ASN A 103 2.84 -9.99 -17.06
N GLN A 104 3.20 -8.71 -17.26
CA GLN A 104 3.57 -8.22 -18.58
C GLN A 104 4.92 -8.78 -19.02
N LYS A 105 5.08 -8.97 -20.34
CA LYS A 105 6.39 -9.28 -20.93
C LYS A 105 7.24 -8.01 -20.94
N PRO A 106 8.51 -8.08 -20.50
CA PRO A 106 9.42 -6.93 -20.51
C PRO A 106 9.45 -6.27 -21.88
N LYS A 107 9.16 -4.97 -21.92
CA LYS A 107 9.29 -4.15 -23.12
C LYS A 107 10.66 -3.53 -23.16
N ILE A 108 11.15 -3.27 -24.37
CA ILE A 108 12.40 -2.52 -24.55
C ILE A 108 12.03 -1.05 -24.47
N PHE A 109 12.68 -0.32 -23.55
CA PHE A 109 12.51 1.12 -23.41
C PHE A 109 13.87 1.80 -23.59
N PHE A 110 13.89 2.87 -24.41
CA PHE A 110 15.03 3.75 -24.73
C PHE A 110 16.13 3.17 -25.64
N ASP A 111 16.93 4.10 -26.18
CA ASP A 111 17.82 4.03 -27.34
C ASP A 111 18.88 2.91 -27.31
N SER A 112 19.22 2.37 -28.49
CA SER A 112 20.05 1.19 -28.71
C SER A 112 21.52 1.33 -28.31
N ASP A 113 22.01 2.56 -28.16
CA ASP A 113 23.45 2.84 -28.01
C ASP A 113 24.00 2.53 -26.60
N TRP A 114 23.13 2.43 -25.59
CA TRP A 114 23.50 2.11 -24.20
C TRP A 114 23.14 0.67 -23.77
N GLY A 115 22.83 -0.18 -24.75
CA GLY A 115 22.40 -1.57 -24.54
C GLY A 115 20.88 -1.71 -24.32
N VAL A 116 20.33 -2.82 -24.81
CA VAL A 116 18.89 -3.10 -24.77
C VAL A 116 18.42 -3.34 -23.33
N LYS A 117 17.76 -2.34 -22.73
CA LYS A 117 17.12 -2.47 -21.42
C LYS A 117 15.69 -2.97 -21.56
N ARG A 118 15.41 -4.16 -21.01
CA ARG A 118 14.08 -4.77 -20.97
C ARG A 118 13.45 -4.55 -19.60
N THR A 119 12.36 -3.80 -19.52
CA THR A 119 11.62 -3.56 -18.28
C THR A 119 10.11 -3.59 -18.50
N ASN A 120 9.35 -3.97 -17.47
CA ASN A 120 7.89 -3.96 -17.45
C ASN A 120 7.30 -2.63 -16.97
N ALA A 121 8.13 -1.76 -16.40
CA ALA A 121 7.72 -0.51 -15.79
C ALA A 121 8.78 0.57 -16.04
N LEU A 122 8.33 1.82 -16.10
CA LEU A 122 9.19 2.99 -16.19
C LEU A 122 9.03 3.80 -14.92
N HIS A 123 10.13 4.03 -14.22
CA HIS A 123 10.14 5.02 -13.16
C HIS A 123 10.42 6.39 -13.80
N VAL A 124 9.44 7.28 -13.72
CA VAL A 124 9.54 8.66 -14.20
C VAL A 124 9.43 9.59 -13.01
N VAL A 125 10.41 10.48 -12.90
CA VAL A 125 10.45 11.56 -11.94
C VAL A 125 10.04 12.86 -12.66
N LEU A 126 9.05 13.55 -12.11
CA LEU A 126 8.65 14.88 -12.59
C LEU A 126 8.94 15.91 -11.49
N GLU A 127 9.67 16.94 -11.86
CA GLU A 127 10.11 18.01 -10.97
C GLU A 127 9.64 19.36 -11.50
N TYR A 128 9.36 20.29 -10.59
CA TYR A 128 9.05 21.67 -10.93
C TYR A 128 10.34 22.45 -11.10
N ASP A 129 10.39 23.24 -12.18
CA ASP A 129 11.41 24.26 -12.36
C ASP A 129 11.13 25.42 -11.39
N SER A 130 12.04 25.61 -10.44
CA SER A 130 11.97 26.65 -9.40
C SER A 130 12.04 28.08 -9.95
N THR A 131 12.41 28.26 -11.22
CA THR A 131 12.41 29.58 -11.86
C THR A 131 11.06 29.95 -12.47
N SER A 132 10.24 28.94 -12.77
CA SER A 132 8.94 29.09 -13.43
C SER A 132 7.76 29.16 -12.46
N TYR A 133 7.93 28.63 -11.23
CA TYR A 133 6.88 28.56 -10.21
C TYR A 133 7.41 28.96 -8.84
N SER A 134 6.59 29.67 -8.06
CA SER A 134 6.78 29.68 -6.61
C SER A 134 6.41 28.32 -6.02
N MET A 135 6.96 28.00 -4.85
CA MET A 135 6.68 26.73 -4.16
C MET A 135 5.19 26.53 -3.88
N GLY A 136 4.46 27.60 -3.50
CA GLY A 136 3.03 27.54 -3.24
C GLY A 136 2.20 27.27 -4.51
N GLU A 137 2.55 27.91 -5.63
CA GLU A 137 1.92 27.67 -6.92
C GLU A 137 2.17 26.25 -7.42
N ALA A 138 3.41 25.76 -7.26
CA ALA A 138 3.77 24.39 -7.64
C ALA A 138 2.87 23.37 -6.92
N TRP A 139 2.70 23.48 -5.59
CA TRP A 139 1.81 22.60 -4.84
C TRP A 139 0.33 22.75 -5.23
N ALA A 140 -0.13 23.96 -5.53
CA ALA A 140 -1.50 24.21 -5.96
C ALA A 140 -1.81 23.60 -7.34
N CYS A 141 -0.82 23.57 -8.24
CA CYS A 141 -0.98 23.11 -9.62
C CYS A 141 -0.55 21.64 -9.85
N VAL A 142 0.13 21.02 -8.89
CA VAL A 142 0.74 19.67 -9.01
C VAL A 142 -0.19 18.62 -9.61
N GLY A 143 -1.45 18.61 -9.18
CA GLY A 143 -2.45 17.66 -9.67
C GLY A 143 -2.87 17.93 -11.12
N SER A 144 -3.10 19.19 -11.47
CA SER A 144 -3.54 19.57 -12.83
C SER A 144 -2.44 19.37 -13.86
N ASP A 145 -1.20 19.68 -13.52
CA ASP A 145 -0.06 19.54 -14.44
C ASP A 145 0.26 18.08 -14.70
N PHE A 146 0.23 17.24 -13.66
CA PHE A 146 0.32 15.80 -13.82
C PHE A 146 -0.77 15.24 -14.76
N ASN A 147 -2.01 15.69 -14.59
CA ASN A 147 -3.11 15.25 -15.44
C ASN A 147 -2.88 15.64 -16.91
N ARG A 148 -2.36 16.84 -17.17
CA ARG A 148 -1.98 17.26 -18.53
C ARG A 148 -0.86 16.39 -19.09
N TRP A 149 0.16 16.12 -18.29
CA TRP A 149 1.28 15.26 -18.67
C TRP A 149 0.81 13.84 -19.02
N ILE A 150 0.05 13.16 -18.15
CA ILE A 150 -0.40 11.79 -18.39
C ILE A 150 -1.39 11.69 -19.56
N MET A 151 -2.20 12.73 -19.79
CA MET A 151 -3.04 12.83 -21.00
C MET A 151 -2.19 12.91 -22.26
N ASN A 152 -1.12 13.69 -22.25
CA ASN A 152 -0.21 13.78 -23.39
C ASN A 152 0.49 12.43 -23.66
N ILE A 153 0.99 11.78 -22.61
CA ILE A 153 1.53 10.41 -22.71
C ILE A 153 0.49 9.46 -23.28
N THR A 154 -0.75 9.53 -22.78
CA THR A 154 -1.86 8.69 -23.27
C THR A 154 -2.14 8.90 -24.75
N LYS A 155 -2.09 10.15 -25.22
CA LYS A 155 -2.33 10.52 -26.62
C LYS A 155 -1.24 9.97 -27.55
N HIS A 156 0.02 10.01 -27.12
CA HIS A 156 1.15 9.63 -27.95
C HIS A 156 1.50 8.13 -27.88
N PHE A 157 1.26 7.49 -26.75
CA PHE A 157 1.76 6.13 -26.47
C PHE A 157 0.65 5.14 -26.07
N GLY A 158 -0.62 5.57 -26.10
CA GLY A 158 -1.76 4.79 -25.61
C GLY A 158 -1.89 4.86 -24.09
N LYS A 159 -2.96 4.28 -23.53
CA LYS A 159 -3.31 4.44 -22.11
C LYS A 159 -2.39 3.65 -21.17
N PRO A 160 -1.47 4.30 -20.42
CA PRO A 160 -0.65 3.59 -19.45
C PRO A 160 -1.47 3.27 -18.20
N SER A 161 -1.10 2.17 -17.54
CA SER A 161 -1.41 2.00 -16.12
C SER A 161 -0.29 2.67 -15.34
N HIS A 162 -0.60 3.42 -14.27
CA HIS A 162 0.42 4.11 -13.48
C HIS A 162 0.09 4.11 -11.98
N LEU A 163 1.13 4.14 -11.17
CA LEU A 163 1.10 4.51 -9.75
C LEU A 163 1.85 5.83 -9.60
N ARG A 164 1.36 6.74 -8.76
CA ARG A 164 2.06 7.99 -8.47
C ARG A 164 2.13 8.28 -6.98
N ALA A 165 3.20 8.92 -6.57
CA ALA A 165 3.36 9.50 -5.25
C ALA A 165 3.76 10.98 -5.37
N TRP A 166 3.23 11.81 -4.48
CA TRP A 166 3.65 13.19 -4.32
C TRP A 166 4.52 13.25 -3.06
N HIS A 167 5.70 13.82 -3.16
CA HIS A 167 6.57 14.10 -2.02
C HIS A 167 7.21 15.49 -2.17
N GLY A 168 7.60 16.09 -1.05
CA GLY A 168 8.41 17.29 -1.08
C GLY A 168 9.87 16.92 -1.31
N HIS A 169 10.51 17.57 -2.27
CA HIS A 169 11.97 17.58 -2.37
C HIS A 169 12.57 18.37 -1.19
N ASP A 170 13.88 18.25 -0.95
CA ASP A 170 14.58 18.99 0.12
C ASP A 170 14.39 20.52 0.03
N SER A 171 14.12 21.02 -1.19
CA SER A 171 13.80 22.43 -1.46
C SER A 171 12.35 22.82 -1.11
N GLY A 172 11.52 21.88 -0.68
CA GLY A 172 10.10 22.06 -0.36
C GLY A 172 9.16 22.03 -1.58
N PHE A 173 9.71 22.02 -2.80
CA PHE A 173 8.92 21.89 -4.03
C PHE A 173 8.33 20.48 -4.17
N PRO A 174 7.17 20.35 -4.83
CA PRO A 174 6.62 19.04 -5.12
C PRO A 174 7.48 18.30 -6.15
N HIS A 175 7.67 17.02 -5.89
CA HIS A 175 8.28 16.05 -6.77
C HIS A 175 7.26 14.91 -6.96
N ILE A 176 7.23 14.34 -8.17
CA ILE A 176 6.27 13.29 -8.52
C ILE A 176 7.03 12.04 -8.95
N ASP A 177 6.94 10.99 -8.15
CA ASP A 177 7.38 9.65 -8.52
C ASP A 177 6.25 8.94 -9.24
N VAL A 178 6.52 8.43 -10.45
CA VAL A 178 5.55 7.69 -11.27
C VAL A 178 6.14 6.36 -11.71
N ILE A 179 5.39 5.28 -11.54
CA ILE A 179 5.72 3.92 -12.02
C ILE A 179 4.64 3.43 -12.97
#